data_AF-A0A839JT54-F1
#
_entry.id   AF-A0A839JT54-F1
#
_cell.length_a   1.000
_cell.length_b   1.000
_cell.length_c   1.000
_cell.angle_alpha   90.00
_cell.angle_beta   90.00
_cell.angle_gamma   90.00
#
_symmetry.space_group_name_H-M   'P 1'
#
loop_
_entity.id
_entity.type
_entity.pdbx_description
1 polymer ?
#
loop_
_entity_poly.entity_id
_entity_poly.type
_entity_poly.pdbx_seq_one_letter_code
_entity_poly.pdbx_strand_id
1 'polypeptide(L)'
;MTRLPNNYELPKSEGGKYTKLQNGTTKIRILTSPIIGWGYFSNDNKPNRSRIAYSGVPADSKDGKKAKEFWAFVVYNYDEERIQVMEITQKSLKEQLLALARDEDFGDPKEYDLKITRSGEKLDTTYNIIALGKAEFTNQKAIEEAQAVNLEALFDGNDPFMPL
;
A
#
# COMPACT_ATOMS: atom_id res chain seq x y z
N MET A 1 30.86 33.52 5.68
CA MET A 1 29.44 33.21 5.96
C MET A 1 28.76 32.83 4.66
N THR A 2 28.55 31.54 4.42
CA THR A 2 27.92 31.06 3.18
C THR A 2 26.41 31.20 3.32
N ARG A 3 25.80 32.11 2.55
CA ARG A 3 24.35 32.27 2.51
C ARG A 3 23.77 31.34 1.44
N LEU A 4 22.81 30.50 1.82
CA LEU A 4 22.02 29.71 0.88
C LEU A 4 21.24 30.65 -0.04
N PRO A 5 21.11 30.36 -1.35
CA PRO A 5 20.40 31.22 -2.29
C PRO A 5 18.90 31.30 -1.93
N ASN A 6 18.30 32.49 -2.11
CA ASN A 6 16.95 32.81 -1.66
C ASN A 6 15.83 31.93 -2.25
N ASN A 7 16.13 31.13 -3.29
CA ASN A 7 15.20 30.22 -3.96
C ASN A 7 15.63 28.74 -3.85
N TYR A 8 16.40 28.38 -2.82
CA TYR A 8 16.75 26.98 -2.58
C TYR A 8 15.54 26.25 -1.97
N GLU A 9 14.79 25.54 -2.82
CA GLU A 9 13.86 24.52 -2.36
C GLU A 9 14.65 23.23 -2.07
N LEU A 10 14.45 22.66 -0.88
CA LEU A 10 14.93 21.32 -0.58
C LEU A 10 14.37 20.38 -1.65
N PRO A 11 15.16 19.44 -2.21
CA PRO A 11 14.62 18.44 -3.12
C PRO A 11 13.47 17.75 -2.40
N LYS A 12 12.27 17.79 -2.99
CA LYS A 12 11.18 16.91 -2.56
C LYS A 12 11.76 15.51 -2.60
N SER A 13 11.71 14.76 -1.49
CA SER A 13 12.21 13.39 -1.50
C SER A 13 11.55 12.68 -2.67
N GLU A 14 12.33 12.06 -3.55
CA GLU A 14 11.76 11.16 -4.55
C GLU A 14 10.81 10.23 -3.80
N GLY A 15 9.53 10.34 -4.10
CA GLY A 15 8.56 9.67 -3.28
C GLY A 15 8.81 8.15 -3.33
N GLY A 16 8.60 7.48 -2.20
CA GLY A 16 9.10 6.11 -2.03
C GLY A 16 8.44 5.08 -2.96
N LYS A 17 9.01 3.89 -3.02
CA LYS A 17 8.43 2.69 -3.66
C LYS A 17 7.12 2.20 -3.02
N TYR A 18 6.76 2.74 -1.85
CA TYR A 18 5.60 2.35 -1.07
C TYR A 18 4.62 3.50 -0.90
N THR A 19 3.32 3.24 -1.11
CA THR A 19 2.26 4.22 -0.89
C THR A 19 2.06 4.45 0.60
N LYS A 20 2.09 5.72 1.02
CA LYS A 20 1.78 6.13 2.39
C LYS A 20 0.50 6.96 2.38
N LEU A 21 -0.56 6.47 3.02
CA LEU A 21 -1.79 7.24 3.20
C LEU A 21 -1.54 8.38 4.20
N GLN A 22 -1.43 9.61 3.68
CA GLN A 22 -1.36 10.82 4.50
C GLN A 22 -2.77 11.33 4.82
N ASN A 23 -2.89 12.28 5.76
CA ASN A 23 -4.19 12.91 6.01
C ASN A 23 -4.65 13.64 4.75
N GLY A 24 -5.93 13.48 4.41
CA GLY A 24 -6.49 13.95 3.16
C GLY A 24 -6.88 12.79 2.26
N THR A 25 -6.79 13.02 0.96
CA THR A 25 -7.28 12.11 -0.06
C THR A 25 -6.14 11.68 -0.96
N THR A 26 -6.02 10.38 -1.18
CA THR A 26 -5.07 9.79 -2.12
C THR A 26 -5.85 9.05 -3.21
N LYS A 27 -5.61 9.41 -4.47
CA LYS A 27 -6.23 8.74 -5.61
C LYS A 27 -5.29 7.65 -6.14
N ILE A 28 -5.80 6.44 -6.33
CA ILE A 28 -5.03 5.30 -6.81
C ILE A 28 -5.78 4.48 -7.86
N ARG A 29 -5.05 3.68 -8.63
CA ARG A 29 -5.57 2.55 -9.42
C ARG A 29 -4.87 1.27 -8.96
N ILE A 30 -5.60 0.22 -8.64
CA ILE A 30 -5.00 -1.09 -8.35
C ILE A 30 -4.61 -1.76 -9.66
N LEU A 31 -3.38 -2.25 -9.76
CA LEU A 31 -2.82 -2.85 -10.99
C LEU A 31 -2.60 -4.36 -10.89
N THR A 32 -2.56 -4.91 -9.68
CA THR A 32 -2.27 -6.34 -9.45
C THR A 32 -3.21 -6.92 -8.40
N SER A 33 -3.40 -8.23 -8.45
CA SER A 33 -4.13 -8.94 -7.40
C SER A 33 -3.33 -8.89 -6.09
N PRO A 34 -3.99 -8.80 -4.93
CA PRO A 34 -3.29 -8.73 -3.65
C PRO A 34 -2.62 -10.05 -3.29
N ILE A 35 -1.41 -9.96 -2.73
CA ILE A 35 -0.89 -11.03 -1.86
C ILE A 35 -1.46 -10.83 -0.46
N ILE A 36 -1.73 -11.95 0.22
CA ILE A 36 -2.26 -11.96 1.59
C ILE A 36 -1.25 -12.68 2.47
N GLY A 37 -0.96 -12.09 3.62
CA GLY A 37 -0.04 -12.68 4.59
C GLY A 37 -0.23 -12.13 5.98
N TRP A 38 0.61 -12.59 6.90
CA TRP A 38 0.63 -12.14 8.29
C TRP A 38 1.98 -11.50 8.60
N GLY A 39 1.94 -10.30 9.16
CA GLY A 39 3.13 -9.50 9.43
C GLY A 39 3.18 -8.98 10.86
N TYR A 40 4.40 -8.87 11.39
CA TYR A 40 4.69 -8.21 12.67
C TYR A 40 6.08 -7.57 12.62
N PHE A 41 6.36 -6.65 13.56
CA PHE A 41 7.70 -6.10 13.72
C PHE A 41 8.45 -6.85 14.82
N SER A 42 9.68 -7.27 14.54
CA SER A 42 10.56 -7.86 15.54
C SER A 42 11.13 -6.82 16.50
N ASN A 43 11.72 -7.29 17.60
CA ASN A 43 12.50 -6.47 18.54
C ASN A 43 13.60 -5.62 17.84
N ASP A 44 14.10 -6.08 16.68
CA ASP A 44 15.08 -5.36 15.86
C ASP A 44 14.45 -4.30 14.92
N ASN A 45 13.15 -4.01 15.07
CA ASN A 45 12.36 -3.15 14.19
C ASN A 45 12.31 -3.62 12.72
N LYS A 46 12.52 -4.92 12.48
CA LYS A 46 12.41 -5.50 11.14
C LYS A 46 11.00 -6.05 10.91
N PRO A 47 10.39 -5.81 9.73
CA PRO A 47 9.14 -6.45 9.38
C PRO A 47 9.40 -7.94 9.09
N ASN A 48 8.75 -8.83 9.85
CA ASN A 48 8.66 -10.25 9.55
C ASN A 48 7.32 -10.54 8.92
N ARG A 49 7.30 -11.26 7.80
CA ARG A 49 6.08 -11.61 7.07
C ARG A 49 6.03 -13.12 6.80
N SER A 50 4.83 -13.69 6.80
CA SER A 50 4.60 -15.10 6.53
C SER A 50 3.34 -15.27 5.68
N ARG A 51 3.39 -16.25 4.77
CA ARG A 51 2.23 -16.71 3.99
C ARG A 51 1.18 -17.41 4.83
N ILE A 52 1.57 -17.93 5.99
CA ILE A 52 0.73 -18.73 6.88
C ILE A 52 0.57 -17.96 8.19
N ALA A 53 -0.65 -17.97 8.73
CA ALA A 53 -0.93 -17.40 10.04
C ALA A 53 -0.06 -18.04 11.12
N TYR A 54 0.49 -17.22 12.00
CA TYR A 54 1.25 -17.68 13.16
C TYR A 54 0.28 -18.34 14.16
N SER A 55 0.66 -19.49 14.72
CA SER A 55 -0.14 -20.22 15.71
C SER A 55 -0.30 -19.46 17.04
N GLY A 56 0.57 -18.48 17.30
CA GLY A 56 0.57 -17.67 18.51
C GLY A 56 1.21 -16.30 18.31
N VAL A 57 1.53 -15.64 19.42
CA VAL A 57 2.36 -14.43 19.40
C VAL A 57 3.81 -14.87 19.12
N PRO A 58 4.45 -14.36 18.05
CA PRO A 58 5.87 -14.66 17.80
C PRO A 58 6.74 -14.22 18.97
N ALA A 59 7.73 -15.03 19.34
CA ALA A 59 8.57 -14.80 20.52
C ALA A 59 9.38 -13.49 20.43
N ASP A 60 9.77 -13.09 19.22
CA ASP A 60 10.52 -11.87 18.93
C ASP A 60 9.61 -10.67 18.58
N SER A 61 8.29 -10.79 18.75
CA SER A 61 7.36 -9.69 18.48
C SER A 61 7.63 -8.50 19.41
N LYS A 62 7.98 -7.35 18.82
CA LYS A 62 8.29 -6.10 19.52
C LYS A 62 7.23 -5.68 20.53
N ASP A 63 5.96 -5.77 20.14
CA ASP A 63 4.83 -5.31 20.96
C ASP A 63 4.19 -6.44 21.79
N GLY A 64 4.75 -7.66 21.75
CA GLY A 64 4.09 -8.85 22.29
C GLY A 64 2.70 -9.13 21.70
N LYS A 65 2.45 -8.70 20.45
CA LYS A 65 1.16 -8.80 19.77
C LYS A 65 1.19 -9.87 18.70
N LYS A 66 0.02 -10.45 18.41
CA LYS A 66 -0.14 -11.36 17.28
C LYS A 66 0.16 -10.64 15.97
N ALA A 67 0.72 -11.37 15.01
CA ALA A 67 0.88 -10.89 13.65
C ALA A 67 -0.47 -10.49 13.05
N LYS A 68 -0.49 -9.36 12.35
CA LYS A 68 -1.69 -8.85 11.69
C LYS A 68 -1.72 -9.33 10.25
N GLU A 69 -2.91 -9.67 9.78
CA GLU A 69 -3.10 -9.95 8.36
C GLU A 69 -2.96 -8.65 7.55
N PHE A 70 -2.07 -8.67 6.56
CA PHE A 70 -1.85 -7.58 5.61
C PHE A 70 -2.24 -8.04 4.20
N TRP A 71 -2.72 -7.09 3.40
CA TRP A 71 -2.82 -7.25 1.95
C TRP A 71 -1.80 -6.32 1.31
N ALA A 72 -1.05 -6.80 0.32
CA ALA A 72 -0.14 -5.97 -0.46
C ALA A 72 -0.42 -6.14 -1.96
N PHE A 73 -0.47 -5.02 -2.67
CA PHE A 73 -0.70 -4.98 -4.12
C PHE A 73 0.00 -3.76 -4.71
N VAL A 74 0.30 -3.83 -6.01
CA VAL A 74 0.83 -2.69 -6.77
C VAL A 74 -0.32 -1.76 -7.17
N VAL A 75 -0.11 -0.48 -6.97
CA VAL A 75 -1.03 0.60 -7.34
C VAL A 75 -0.32 1.65 -8.17
N TYR A 76 -1.04 2.31 -9.07
CA TYR A 76 -0.62 3.60 -9.60
C TYR A 76 -1.10 4.69 -8.67
N ASN A 77 -0.19 5.51 -8.14
CA ASN A 77 -0.52 6.67 -7.32
C ASN A 77 -0.57 7.91 -8.21
N TYR A 78 -1.76 8.52 -8.32
CA TYR A 78 -1.96 9.70 -9.17
C TYR A 78 -1.29 10.96 -8.62
N ASP A 79 -1.07 11.06 -7.30
CA ASP A 79 -0.41 12.22 -6.70
C ASP A 79 1.10 12.21 -6.97
N GLU A 80 1.67 11.03 -7.21
CA GLU A 80 3.09 10.77 -7.40
C GLU A 80 3.45 10.32 -8.82
N GLU A 81 2.43 10.15 -9.68
CA GLU A 81 2.51 9.72 -11.09
C GLU A 81 3.38 8.49 -11.34
N ARG A 82 3.35 7.51 -10.42
CA ARG A 82 4.16 6.29 -10.53
C ARG A 82 3.49 5.09 -9.88
N ILE A 83 4.00 3.90 -10.22
CA ILE A 83 3.63 2.68 -9.49
C ILE A 83 4.28 2.64 -8.10
N GLN A 84 3.55 2.09 -7.14
CA GLN A 84 4.00 1.89 -5.76
C GLN A 84 3.38 0.60 -5.21
N VAL A 85 4.01 0.00 -4.20
CA VAL A 85 3.41 -1.06 -3.41
C VAL A 85 2.56 -0.43 -2.31
N MET A 86 1.29 -0.81 -2.23
CA MET A 86 0.39 -0.45 -1.15
C MET A 86 0.17 -1.64 -0.24
N GLU A 87 0.57 -1.51 1.03
CA GLU A 87 0.31 -2.50 2.09
C GLU A 87 -0.78 -1.96 3.02
N ILE A 88 -1.86 -2.72 3.20
CA ILE A 88 -2.94 -2.38 4.14
C ILE A 88 -3.07 -3.43 5.23
N THR A 89 -3.21 -2.97 6.47
CA THR A 89 -3.44 -3.82 7.66
C THR A 89 -4.74 -3.47 8.37
N GLN A 90 -5.31 -2.31 8.06
CA GLN A 90 -6.51 -1.77 8.68
C GLN A 90 -7.72 -2.59 8.23
N LYS A 91 -8.46 -3.13 9.21
CA LYS A 91 -9.65 -3.94 8.96
C LYS A 91 -10.69 -3.20 8.12
N SER A 92 -10.94 -1.92 8.42
CA SER A 92 -11.94 -1.11 7.71
C SER A 92 -11.64 -0.90 6.22
N LEU A 93 -10.36 -0.76 5.84
CA LEU A 93 -9.97 -0.67 4.42
C LEU A 93 -10.22 -2.00 3.69
N LYS A 94 -9.86 -3.13 4.32
CA LYS A 94 -10.06 -4.47 3.75
C LYS A 94 -11.55 -4.79 3.59
N GLU A 95 -12.38 -4.44 4.57
CA GLU A 95 -13.84 -4.63 4.50
C GLU A 95 -14.46 -3.82 3.36
N GLN A 96 -14.07 -2.55 3.20
CA GLN A 96 -14.55 -1.70 2.11
C GLN A 96 -14.12 -2.21 0.73
N LEU A 97 -12.86 -2.61 0.56
CA LEU A 97 -12.40 -3.21 -0.70
C LEU A 97 -13.12 -4.52 -1.02
N LEU A 98 -13.34 -5.37 -0.01
CA LEU A 98 -14.06 -6.63 -0.20
C LEU A 98 -15.53 -6.40 -0.55
N ALA A 99 -16.17 -5.38 0.04
CA ALA A 99 -17.53 -5.00 -0.30
C ALA A 99 -17.63 -4.55 -1.76
N LEU A 100 -16.71 -3.68 -2.21
CA LEU A 100 -16.62 -3.24 -3.61
C LEU A 100 -16.38 -4.42 -4.56
N ALA A 101 -15.48 -5.33 -4.20
CA ALA A 101 -15.17 -6.51 -5.00
C ALA A 101 -16.35 -7.50 -5.16
N ARG A 102 -17.33 -7.43 -4.26
CA ARG A 102 -18.53 -8.29 -4.25
C ARG A 102 -19.77 -7.58 -4.79
N ASP A 103 -19.68 -6.29 -5.02
CA ASP A 103 -20.77 -5.48 -5.55
C ASP A 103 -20.92 -5.75 -7.05
N GLU A 104 -22.16 -5.97 -7.52
CA GLU A 104 -22.43 -6.34 -8.92
C GLU A 104 -22.13 -5.21 -9.90
N ASP A 105 -22.28 -3.95 -9.47
CA ASP A 105 -22.05 -2.79 -10.33
C ASP A 105 -20.55 -2.49 -10.47
N PHE A 106 -19.77 -2.70 -9.40
CA PHE A 106 -18.34 -2.43 -9.38
C PHE A 106 -17.49 -3.63 -9.79
N GLY A 107 -17.61 -4.78 -9.12
CA GLY A 107 -16.79 -5.96 -9.40
C GLY A 107 -15.30 -5.75 -9.08
N ASP A 108 -14.40 -6.18 -9.97
CA ASP A 108 -12.95 -6.20 -9.70
C ASP A 108 -12.39 -4.77 -9.45
N PRO A 109 -11.78 -4.49 -8.27
CA PRO A 109 -11.17 -3.19 -7.94
C PRO A 109 -10.04 -2.71 -8.85
N LYS A 110 -9.55 -3.54 -9.78
CA LYS A 110 -8.61 -3.11 -10.84
C LYS A 110 -9.29 -2.35 -11.98
N GLU A 111 -10.60 -2.49 -12.15
CA GLU A 111 -11.36 -1.90 -13.27
C GLU A 111 -11.70 -0.42 -13.11
N TYR A 112 -11.46 0.15 -11.93
CA TYR A 112 -11.76 1.54 -11.63
C TYR A 112 -10.73 2.19 -10.71
N ASP A 113 -10.75 3.52 -10.67
CA ASP A 113 -9.93 4.29 -9.74
C ASP A 113 -10.58 4.30 -8.35
N LEU A 114 -9.75 4.34 -7.33
CA LEU A 114 -10.17 4.47 -5.93
C LEU A 114 -9.70 5.81 -5.39
N LYS A 115 -10.56 6.44 -4.60
CA LYS A 115 -10.24 7.61 -3.79
C LYS A 115 -10.26 7.20 -2.33
N ILE A 116 -9.10 7.17 -1.70
CA ILE A 116 -8.96 6.80 -0.29
C ILE A 116 -8.79 8.06 0.52
N THR A 117 -9.74 8.33 1.41
CA THR A 117 -9.67 9.44 2.35
C THR A 117 -9.26 8.93 3.71
N ARG A 118 -8.18 9.48 4.26
CA ARG A 118 -7.74 9.27 5.64
C ARG A 118 -7.96 10.57 6.42
N SER A 119 -8.69 10.49 7.52
CA SER A 119 -8.96 11.64 8.40
C SER A 119 -8.73 11.28 9.87
N GLY A 120 -8.58 12.30 10.71
CA GLY A 120 -8.34 12.15 12.15
C GLY A 120 -6.86 12.02 12.52
N GLU A 121 -6.62 11.88 13.82
CA GLU A 121 -5.28 11.78 14.39
C GLU A 121 -5.20 10.62 15.39
N LYS A 122 -4.04 9.94 15.42
CA LYS A 122 -3.76 8.85 16.36
C LYS A 122 -4.87 7.79 16.36
N LEU A 123 -5.60 7.65 17.46
CA LEU A 123 -6.62 6.63 17.68
C LEU A 123 -7.91 6.93 16.90
N ASP A 124 -8.14 8.18 16.51
CA ASP A 124 -9.33 8.62 15.78
C ASP A 124 -9.12 8.60 14.26
N THR A 125 -8.12 7.85 13.78
CA THR A 125 -7.86 7.73 12.34
C THR A 125 -8.95 6.88 11.69
N THR A 126 -9.70 7.48 10.77
CA THR A 126 -10.70 6.78 9.96
C THR A 126 -10.27 6.73 8.50
N TYR A 127 -10.77 5.72 7.80
CA TYR A 127 -10.49 5.47 6.40
C TYR A 127 -11.79 5.25 5.64
N ASN A 128 -11.94 5.96 4.52
CA ASN A 128 -13.06 5.80 3.62
C ASN A 128 -12.56 5.57 2.19
N ILE A 129 -13.17 4.64 1.48
CA ILE A 129 -12.87 4.33 0.08
C ILE A 129 -14.09 4.72 -0.76
N ILE A 130 -13.85 5.52 -1.79
CA ILE A 130 -14.84 5.84 -2.82
C ILE A 130 -14.34 5.23 -4.12
N ALA A 131 -15.13 4.32 -4.71
CA ALA A 131 -14.93 3.86 -6.07
C ALA A 131 -15.36 4.95 -7.05
N LEU A 132 -14.49 5.28 -7.99
CA LEU A 132 -14.84 6.13 -9.12
C LEU A 132 -15.42 5.28 -10.24
N GLY A 133 -16.08 5.89 -11.22
CA GLY A 133 -16.66 5.16 -12.34
C GLY A 133 -15.63 4.31 -13.08
N LYS A 134 -16.06 3.18 -13.65
CA LYS A 134 -15.22 2.31 -14.47
C LYS A 134 -14.60 3.12 -15.61
N ALA A 135 -13.29 2.99 -15.75
CA ALA A 135 -12.52 3.65 -16.79
C ALA A 135 -11.32 2.78 -17.14
N GLU A 136 -11.02 2.66 -18.42
CA GLU A 136 -9.81 1.98 -18.88
C GLU A 136 -8.57 2.71 -18.34
N PHE A 137 -7.61 1.92 -17.84
CA PHE A 137 -6.32 2.43 -17.43
C PHE A 137 -5.35 2.38 -18.61
N THR A 138 -4.94 3.55 -19.11
CA THR A 138 -4.23 3.68 -20.40
C THR A 138 -2.71 3.79 -20.29
N ASN A 139 -2.15 3.88 -19.07
CA ASN A 139 -0.71 3.99 -18.88
C ASN A 139 -0.03 2.62 -19.02
N GLN A 140 0.29 2.25 -20.26
CA GLN A 140 0.89 0.95 -20.60
C GLN A 140 2.23 0.71 -19.89
N LYS A 141 3.06 1.73 -19.74
CA LYS A 141 4.34 1.64 -19.03
C LYS A 141 4.12 1.24 -17.56
N ALA A 142 3.15 1.86 -16.89
CA ALA A 142 2.82 1.52 -15.50
C ALA A 142 2.28 0.09 -15.37
N ILE A 143 1.55 -0.41 -16.37
CA ILE A 143 1.08 -1.81 -16.41
C ILE A 143 2.27 -2.76 -16.49
N GLU A 144 3.20 -2.52 -17.42
CA GLU A 144 4.41 -3.34 -17.60
C GLU A 144 5.29 -3.33 -16.35
N GLU A 145 5.54 -2.15 -15.78
CA GLU A 145 6.30 -2.01 -14.54
C GLU A 145 5.62 -2.76 -13.39
N ALA A 146 4.29 -2.68 -13.27
CA ALA A 146 3.55 -3.36 -12.20
C ALA A 146 3.61 -4.89 -12.33
N GLN A 147 3.61 -5.43 -13.55
CA GLN A 147 3.77 -6.86 -13.81
C GLN A 147 5.19 -7.37 -13.49
N ALA A 148 6.19 -6.49 -13.56
CA ALA A 148 7.57 -6.83 -13.19
C ALA A 148 7.82 -6.82 -11.67
N VAL A 149 6.93 -6.23 -10.86
CA VAL A 149 7.08 -6.19 -9.40
C VAL A 149 6.81 -7.56 -8.79
N ASN A 150 7.80 -8.09 -8.07
CA ASN A 150 7.69 -9.34 -7.34
C ASN A 150 7.21 -9.09 -5.90
N LEU A 151 5.88 -9.06 -5.69
CA LEU A 151 5.30 -8.90 -4.35
C LEU A 151 5.71 -10.03 -3.39
N GLU A 152 6.01 -11.23 -3.90
CA GLU A 152 6.37 -12.38 -3.06
C GLU A 152 7.68 -12.18 -2.30
N ALA A 153 8.57 -11.33 -2.84
CA ALA A 153 9.80 -10.91 -2.18
C ALA A 153 9.57 -10.31 -0.78
N LEU A 154 8.36 -9.76 -0.52
CA LEU A 154 8.00 -9.21 0.78
C LEU A 154 8.01 -10.27 1.90
N PHE A 155 7.72 -11.53 1.58
CA PHE A 155 7.77 -12.63 2.56
C PHE A 155 9.19 -12.97 2.99
N ASP A 156 10.15 -12.78 2.08
CA ASP A 156 11.57 -13.03 2.32
C ASP A 156 12.31 -11.79 2.84
N GLY A 157 11.60 -10.66 3.02
CA GLY A 157 12.20 -9.38 3.44
C GLY A 157 13.01 -8.68 2.35
N ASN A 158 12.90 -9.13 1.09
CA ASN A 158 13.58 -8.58 -0.07
C ASN A 158 12.83 -7.37 -0.66
N ASP A 159 13.50 -6.61 -1.53
CA ASP A 159 12.88 -5.48 -2.26
C ASP A 159 12.05 -6.01 -3.44
N PRO A 160 10.73 -5.76 -3.47
CA PRO A 160 9.84 -6.27 -4.52
C PRO A 160 10.06 -5.64 -5.90
N PHE A 161 10.82 -4.55 -6.00
CA PHE A 161 11.16 -3.90 -7.27
C PHE A 161 12.53 -4.34 -7.81
N MET A 162 13.24 -5.26 -7.14
CA MET A 162 14.44 -5.82 -7.73
C MET A 162 14.08 -6.81 -8.85
N PRO A 163 14.82 -6.82 -9.96
CA PRO A 163 14.66 -7.84 -10.99
C PRO A 163 14.95 -9.23 -10.39
N LEU A 164 14.14 -10.21 -10.82
CA LEU A 164 14.29 -11.63 -10.48
C LEU A 164 15.61 -12.20 -11.00
#